data_AF-A0A196SJZ8-F1
#
_entry.id   AF-A0A196SJZ8-F1
#
_cell.length_a   1.000
_cell.length_b   1.000
_cell.length_c   1.000
_cell.angle_alpha   90.00
_cell.angle_beta   90.00
_cell.angle_gamma   90.00
#
_symmetry.space_group_name_H-M   'P 1'
#
loop_
_entity.id
_entity.type
_entity.pdbx_description
1 polymer ?
#
loop_
_entity_poly.entity_id
_entity_poly.type
_entity_poly.pdbx_seq_one_letter_code
_entity_poly.pdbx_strand_id
1 'polypeptide(L)'
;MAKSERNSLIVSILSIAIIVMMLGLSIYVYEHRRKLPDTMGKWKKWGPFVLMVIASILVNLDPLRHVLQDLEIWESPGSSEYRQKCHIEKFRCLSPLGWWMTVVMTYTGFTLLLVAAFWNANIMDKCSAIKTQWNALRGKK
;
A
#
# COMPACT_ATOMS: atom_id res chain seq x y z
N MET A 1 -12.27 -28.76 -13.31
CA MET A 1 -12.25 -27.38 -13.84
C MET A 1 -12.87 -26.35 -12.88
N ALA A 2 -14.01 -26.61 -12.23
CA ALA A 2 -14.71 -25.60 -11.39
C ALA A 2 -13.95 -25.00 -10.17
N LYS A 3 -12.85 -25.59 -9.68
CA LYS A 3 -12.14 -25.06 -8.50
C LYS A 3 -11.12 -23.97 -8.84
N SER A 4 -10.47 -24.06 -10.00
CA SER A 4 -9.50 -23.05 -10.44
C SER A 4 -10.19 -21.73 -10.80
N GLU A 5 -11.32 -21.83 -11.51
CA GLU A 5 -12.10 -20.68 -11.98
C GLU A 5 -12.75 -19.91 -10.82
N ARG A 6 -13.31 -20.63 -9.84
CA ARG A 6 -13.84 -20.01 -8.60
C ARG A 6 -12.76 -19.28 -7.81
N ASN A 7 -11.55 -19.84 -7.74
CA ASN A 7 -10.45 -19.21 -7.03
C ASN A 7 -9.98 -17.93 -7.76
N SER A 8 -9.90 -17.94 -9.09
CA SER A 8 -9.62 -16.73 -9.89
C SER A 8 -10.64 -15.64 -9.59
N LEU A 9 -11.93 -15.96 -9.73
CA LEU A 9 -13.03 -15.02 -9.48
C LEU A 9 -12.99 -14.39 -8.08
N ILE A 10 -12.71 -15.20 -7.04
CA ILE A 10 -12.60 -14.68 -5.67
C ILE A 10 -11.44 -13.67 -5.57
N VAL A 11 -10.29 -13.96 -6.19
CA VAL A 11 -9.12 -13.08 -6.18
C VAL A 11 -9.40 -11.78 -6.95
N SER A 12 -10.05 -11.83 -8.11
CA SER A 12 -10.42 -10.62 -8.86
C SER A 12 -11.41 -9.75 -8.08
N ILE A 13 -12.43 -10.36 -7.45
CA ILE A 13 -13.43 -9.62 -6.65
C ILE A 13 -12.75 -8.93 -5.47
N LEU A 14 -11.87 -9.64 -4.75
CA LEU A 14 -11.10 -9.06 -3.65
C LEU A 14 -10.19 -7.92 -4.13
N SER A 15 -9.55 -8.09 -5.28
CA SER A 15 -8.69 -7.07 -5.89
C SER A 15 -9.46 -5.79 -6.23
N ILE A 16 -10.63 -5.93 -6.87
CA ILE A 16 -11.51 -4.80 -7.19
C ILE A 16 -12.00 -4.11 -5.93
N ALA A 17 -12.41 -4.87 -4.91
CA ALA A 17 -12.88 -4.32 -3.64
C ALA A 17 -11.79 -3.49 -2.94
N ILE A 18 -10.54 -3.95 -2.95
CA ILE A 18 -9.39 -3.23 -2.37
C ILE A 18 -9.13 -1.93 -3.16
N ILE A 19 -9.18 -1.96 -4.49
CA ILE A 19 -8.99 -0.76 -5.32
C ILE A 19 -10.05 0.30 -4.99
N VAL A 20 -11.32 -0.10 -4.92
CA VAL A 20 -12.42 0.80 -4.55
C VAL A 20 -12.23 1.38 -3.15
N MET A 21 -11.84 0.55 -2.19
CA MET A 21 -11.56 1.00 -0.82
C MET A 21 -10.42 2.01 -0.78
N MET A 22 -9.33 1.78 -1.51
CA MET A 22 -8.16 2.68 -1.56
C MET A 22 -8.47 4.02 -2.24
N LEU A 23 -9.31 4.02 -3.27
CA LEU A 23 -9.83 5.26 -3.86
C LEU A 23 -10.71 6.02 -2.86
N GLY A 24 -11.61 5.33 -2.17
CA GLY A 24 -12.45 5.92 -1.12
C GLY A 24 -11.64 6.55 0.00
N LEU A 25 -10.59 5.87 0.48
CA LEU A 25 -9.67 6.39 1.50
C LEU A 25 -8.91 7.64 1.01
N SER A 26 -8.46 7.62 -0.24
CA SER A 26 -7.76 8.77 -0.85
C SER A 26 -8.67 10.00 -0.93
N ILE A 27 -9.93 9.81 -1.36
CA ILE A 27 -10.95 10.88 -1.40
C ILE A 27 -11.28 11.36 0.01
N TYR A 28 -11.52 10.45 0.95
CA TYR A 28 -11.83 10.79 2.34
C TYR A 28 -10.73 11.65 2.98
N VAL A 29 -9.46 11.28 2.79
CA VAL A 29 -8.35 12.05 3.33
C VAL A 29 -8.16 13.37 2.61
N TYR A 30 -8.36 13.43 1.30
CA TYR A 30 -8.40 14.71 0.58
C TYR A 30 -9.45 15.66 1.17
N GLU A 31 -10.67 15.17 1.37
CA GLU A 31 -11.81 15.87 1.95
C GLU A 31 -11.58 16.29 3.41
N HIS A 32 -10.88 15.48 4.18
CA HIS A 32 -10.49 15.83 5.54
C HIS A 32 -9.41 16.92 5.55
N ARG A 33 -8.39 16.78 4.69
CA ARG A 33 -7.25 17.72 4.62
C ARG A 33 -7.62 19.07 4.06
N ARG A 34 -8.54 19.16 3.10
CA ARG A 34 -9.00 20.46 2.57
C ARG A 34 -9.62 21.35 3.65
N LYS A 35 -10.24 20.75 4.68
CA LYS A 35 -10.90 21.46 5.79
C LYS A 35 -9.92 21.97 6.86
N LEU A 36 -8.64 21.56 6.81
CA LEU A 36 -7.64 22.02 7.77
C LEU A 36 -7.20 23.47 7.47
N PRO A 37 -6.90 24.26 8.52
CA PRO A 37 -6.51 25.67 8.35
C PRO A 37 -5.21 25.80 7.54
N ASP A 38 -5.16 26.82 6.68
CA ASP A 38 -4.00 27.12 5.82
C ASP A 38 -2.80 27.70 6.60
N THR A 39 -2.99 28.02 7.87
CA THR A 39 -1.90 28.39 8.79
C THR A 39 -0.96 27.23 9.09
N MET A 40 -1.39 26.00 8.81
CA MET A 40 -0.54 24.81 8.87
C MET A 40 0.38 24.76 7.64
N GLY A 41 1.69 24.63 7.86
CA GLY A 41 2.66 24.52 6.77
C GLY A 41 2.28 23.47 5.73
N LYS A 42 2.48 23.79 4.44
CA LYS A 42 1.99 23.01 3.28
C LYS A 42 2.34 21.52 3.36
N TRP A 43 3.57 21.19 3.79
CA TRP A 43 4.05 19.80 3.95
C TRP A 43 3.35 19.05 5.08
N LYS A 44 3.00 19.72 6.18
CA LYS A 44 2.26 19.10 7.29
C LYS A 44 0.79 18.88 6.95
N LYS A 45 0.22 19.76 6.12
CA LYS A 45 -1.16 19.66 5.61
C LYS A 45 -1.31 18.58 4.53
N TRP A 46 -0.44 18.59 3.51
CA TRP A 46 -0.59 17.74 2.31
C TRP A 46 0.34 16.54 2.25
N GLY A 47 1.44 16.52 3.02
CA GLY A 47 2.39 15.41 3.04
C GLY A 47 1.73 14.03 3.27
N PRO A 48 0.89 13.87 4.31
CA PRO A 48 0.18 12.61 4.55
C PRO A 48 -0.71 12.17 3.39
N PHE A 49 -1.33 13.12 2.68
CA PHE A 49 -2.17 12.83 1.52
C PHE A 49 -1.33 12.35 0.33
N VAL A 50 -0.25 13.06 -0.02
CA VAL A 50 0.65 12.66 -1.11
C VAL A 50 1.23 11.28 -0.86
N LEU A 51 1.67 11.02 0.38
CA LEU A 51 2.26 9.74 0.76
C LEU A 51 1.22 8.60 0.69
N MET A 52 -0.04 8.89 1.01
CA MET A 52 -1.13 7.92 0.88
C MET A 52 -1.51 7.65 -0.59
N VAL A 53 -1.51 8.66 -1.46
CA VAL A 53 -1.77 8.44 -2.90
C VAL A 53 -0.67 7.58 -3.51
N ILE A 54 0.60 7.85 -3.20
CA ILE A 54 1.73 7.03 -3.64
C ILE A 54 1.60 5.60 -3.11
N ALA A 55 1.29 5.44 -1.81
CA ALA A 55 1.06 4.13 -1.21
C ALA A 55 -0.09 3.37 -1.87
N SER A 56 -1.21 4.05 -2.15
CA SER A 56 -2.38 3.49 -2.81
C SER A 56 -2.04 2.94 -4.20
N ILE A 57 -1.28 3.69 -5.01
CA ILE A 57 -0.84 3.23 -6.32
C ILE A 57 0.05 2.00 -6.19
N LEU A 58 1.02 2.02 -5.27
CA LEU A 58 1.95 0.92 -5.06
C LEU A 58 1.27 -0.36 -4.56
N VAL A 59 0.32 -0.26 -3.65
CA VAL A 59 -0.44 -1.41 -3.12
C VAL A 59 -1.38 -1.99 -4.18
N ASN A 60 -1.95 -1.16 -5.06
CA ASN A 60 -2.90 -1.62 -6.08
C ASN A 60 -2.25 -2.26 -7.30
N LEU A 61 -0.92 -2.16 -7.47
CA LEU A 61 -0.22 -2.72 -8.64
C LEU A 61 -0.28 -4.26 -8.70
N ASP A 62 -0.18 -4.94 -7.56
CA ASP A 62 -0.29 -6.40 -7.52
C ASP A 62 -1.74 -6.90 -7.72
N PRO A 63 -2.77 -6.34 -7.05
CA PRO A 63 -4.17 -6.59 -7.39
C PRO A 63 -4.52 -6.30 -8.86
N LEU A 64 -3.96 -5.24 -9.44
CA LEU A 64 -4.16 -4.89 -10.85
C LEU A 64 -3.58 -5.96 -11.78
N ARG A 65 -2.45 -6.57 -11.44
CA ARG A 65 -1.90 -7.71 -12.18
C ARG A 65 -2.88 -8.90 -12.20
N HIS A 66 -3.52 -9.21 -11.08
CA HIS A 66 -4.52 -10.29 -11.03
C HIS A 66 -5.71 -10.01 -11.95
N VAL A 67 -6.25 -8.80 -11.91
CA VAL A 67 -7.36 -8.42 -12.80
C VAL A 67 -6.94 -8.47 -14.28
N LEU A 68 -5.72 -8.03 -14.60
CA LEU A 68 -5.20 -8.11 -15.98
C LEU A 68 -4.94 -9.54 -16.45
N GLN A 69 -4.62 -10.46 -15.54
CA GLN A 69 -4.52 -11.89 -15.83
C GLN A 69 -5.89 -12.50 -16.11
N ASP A 70 -6.90 -12.15 -15.32
CA ASP A 70 -8.27 -12.64 -15.49
C ASP A 70 -8.96 -12.09 -16.76
N LEU A 71 -8.56 -10.90 -17.21
CA LEU A 71 -9.04 -10.29 -18.46
C LEU A 71 -8.29 -10.77 -19.72
N GLU A 72 -7.34 -11.71 -19.58
CA GLU A 72 -6.48 -12.20 -20.68
C GLU A 72 -5.65 -11.07 -21.37
N ILE A 73 -5.56 -9.89 -20.76
CA ILE A 73 -4.78 -8.75 -21.28
C ILE A 73 -3.29 -8.96 -21.01
N TRP A 74 -2.95 -9.62 -19.89
CA TRP A 74 -1.56 -9.93 -19.52
C TRP A 74 -1.43 -11.41 -19.15
N GLU A 75 -1.35 -12.26 -20.17
CA GLU A 75 -1.30 -13.71 -20.02
C GLU A 75 0.03 -14.25 -19.47
N SER A 76 -0.04 -15.46 -18.91
CA SER A 76 1.11 -16.24 -18.45
C SER A 76 1.90 -16.76 -19.66
N PRO A 77 3.24 -16.86 -19.64
CA PRO A 77 4.16 -16.81 -18.49
C PRO A 77 4.55 -15.40 -18.03
N GLY A 78 4.26 -14.36 -18.83
CA GLY A 78 4.78 -13.01 -18.64
C GLY A 78 4.28 -12.31 -17.37
N SER A 79 3.08 -12.65 -16.91
CA SER A 79 2.47 -12.13 -15.67
C SER A 79 2.59 -13.07 -14.47
N SER A 80 3.18 -14.25 -14.64
CA SER A 80 3.23 -15.27 -13.60
C SER A 80 4.12 -14.84 -12.44
N GLU A 81 3.58 -14.90 -11.22
CA GLU A 81 4.32 -14.60 -10.00
C GLU A 81 5.40 -15.63 -9.71
N TYR A 82 5.14 -16.89 -10.06
CA TYR A 82 6.02 -18.01 -9.81
C TYR A 82 6.64 -18.51 -11.12
N ARG A 83 7.87 -19.02 -11.04
CA ARG A 83 8.47 -19.70 -12.18
C ARG A 83 7.72 -21.00 -12.45
N GLN A 84 7.23 -21.19 -13.66
CA GLN A 84 6.43 -22.35 -14.08
C GLN A 84 7.09 -23.72 -13.82
N LYS A 85 8.43 -23.79 -13.78
CA LYS A 85 9.19 -25.02 -13.51
C LYS A 85 9.35 -25.37 -12.03
N CYS A 86 8.84 -24.54 -11.12
CA CYS A 86 8.94 -24.77 -9.69
C CYS A 86 7.53 -24.96 -9.10
N HIS A 87 7.28 -26.14 -8.55
CA HIS A 87 6.00 -26.50 -7.91
C HIS A 87 5.99 -26.21 -6.40
N ILE A 88 6.96 -25.46 -5.91
CA ILE A 88 7.12 -25.12 -4.49
C ILE A 88 6.79 -23.65 -4.31
N GLU A 89 5.73 -23.35 -3.58
CA GLU A 89 5.29 -21.98 -3.23
C GLU A 89 6.19 -21.38 -2.13
N LYS A 90 7.46 -21.17 -2.46
CA LYS A 90 8.43 -20.49 -1.59
C LYS A 90 8.95 -19.25 -2.31
N PHE A 91 9.38 -18.23 -1.54
CA PHE A 91 10.02 -17.01 -2.05
C PHE A 91 11.19 -17.27 -3.01
N ARG A 92 11.85 -18.43 -2.93
CA ARG A 92 12.90 -18.87 -3.87
C ARG A 92 12.40 -19.12 -5.30
N CYS A 93 11.12 -19.37 -5.49
CA CYS A 93 10.51 -19.69 -6.78
C CYS A 93 9.71 -18.54 -7.39
N LEU A 94 9.74 -17.35 -6.78
CA LEU A 94 9.22 -16.14 -7.39
C LEU A 94 9.96 -15.83 -8.70
N SER A 95 9.19 -15.39 -9.69
CA SER A 95 9.72 -14.78 -10.89
C SER A 95 10.35 -13.42 -10.55
N PRO A 96 11.23 -12.87 -11.41
CA PRO A 96 11.74 -11.51 -11.23
C PRO A 96 10.61 -10.47 -11.13
N LEU A 97 9.52 -10.67 -11.89
CA LEU A 97 8.33 -9.84 -11.83
C LEU A 97 7.61 -9.96 -10.48
N GLY A 98 7.46 -11.18 -9.95
CA GLY A 98 6.87 -11.40 -8.63
C GLY A 98 7.67 -10.73 -7.51
N TRP A 99 9.00 -10.80 -7.55
CA TRP A 99 9.85 -10.09 -6.59
C TRP A 99 9.66 -8.57 -6.67
N TRP A 100 9.60 -8.03 -7.88
CA TRP A 100 9.39 -6.61 -8.09
C TRP A 100 8.01 -6.15 -7.60
N MET A 101 6.94 -6.82 -8.02
CA MET A 101 5.58 -6.42 -7.68
C MET A 101 5.30 -6.63 -6.18
N THR A 102 5.55 -7.81 -5.64
CA THR A 102 5.19 -8.15 -4.26
C THR A 102 6.12 -7.47 -3.24
N VAL A 103 7.44 -7.52 -3.47
CA VAL A 103 8.38 -7.03 -2.46
C VAL A 103 8.66 -5.54 -2.59
N VAL A 104 8.91 -5.07 -3.81
CA VAL A 104 9.24 -3.66 -4.00
C VAL A 104 7.99 -2.81 -3.98
N MET A 105 6.93 -3.18 -4.70
CA MET A 105 5.73 -2.32 -4.77
C MET A 105 4.81 -2.55 -3.57
N THR A 106 4.35 -3.78 -3.33
CA THR A 106 3.31 -4.03 -2.33
C THR A 106 3.80 -3.81 -0.88
N TYR A 107 4.93 -4.40 -0.47
CA TYR A 107 5.42 -4.19 0.91
C TYR A 107 5.89 -2.77 1.18
N THR A 108 6.55 -2.12 0.22
CA THR A 108 6.88 -0.68 0.35
C THR A 108 5.61 0.15 0.40
N GLY A 109 4.61 -0.17 -0.41
CA GLY A 109 3.29 0.45 -0.41
C GLY A 109 2.61 0.35 0.97
N PHE A 110 2.58 -0.84 1.59
CA PHE A 110 2.06 -1.01 2.94
C PHE A 110 2.85 -0.24 3.99
N THR A 111 4.17 -0.21 3.87
CA THR A 111 5.04 0.56 4.78
C THR A 111 4.74 2.05 4.68
N LEU A 112 4.60 2.58 3.46
CA LEU A 112 4.20 3.96 3.23
C LEU A 112 2.79 4.23 3.73
N LEU A 113 1.84 3.32 3.53
CA LEU A 113 0.48 3.46 4.03
C LEU A 113 0.45 3.55 5.56
N LEU A 114 1.26 2.74 6.25
CA LEU A 114 1.41 2.78 7.69
C LEU A 114 2.00 4.14 8.16
N VAL A 115 3.06 4.60 7.50
CA VAL A 115 3.67 5.91 7.80
C VAL A 115 2.68 7.04 7.53
N ALA A 116 1.93 7.00 6.44
CA ALA A 116 0.89 7.97 6.11
C ALA A 116 -0.21 7.99 7.18
N ALA A 117 -0.66 6.82 7.65
CA ALA A 117 -1.66 6.70 8.69
C ALA A 117 -1.17 7.30 10.03
N PHE A 118 0.07 7.01 10.43
CA PHE A 118 0.65 7.56 11.67
C PHE A 118 0.87 9.08 11.58
N TRP A 119 1.30 9.57 10.42
CA TRP A 119 1.38 10.99 10.17
C TRP A 119 -0.03 11.62 10.18
N ASN A 120 -1.03 10.91 9.65
CA ASN A 120 -2.41 11.39 9.65
C ASN A 120 -2.99 11.52 11.07
N ALA A 121 -2.65 10.58 11.96
CA ALA A 121 -3.04 10.59 13.37
C ALA A 121 -2.21 11.56 14.24
N ASN A 122 -1.32 12.35 13.64
CA ASN A 122 -0.39 13.25 14.30
C ASN A 122 0.49 12.56 15.38
N ILE A 123 0.74 11.26 15.20
CA ILE A 123 1.51 10.45 16.16
C ILE A 123 2.97 10.88 16.19
N MET A 124 3.53 11.31 15.05
CA MET A 124 4.92 11.77 14.96
C MET A 124 5.21 12.98 15.87
N ASP A 125 4.29 13.95 15.89
CA ASP A 125 4.40 15.10 16.80
C ASP A 125 4.31 14.67 18.27
N LYS A 126 3.40 13.74 18.59
CA LYS A 126 3.25 13.21 19.95
C LYS A 126 4.49 12.45 20.40
N CYS A 127 5.06 11.59 19.57
CA CYS A 127 6.30 10.87 19.87
C CYS A 127 7.47 11.83 20.08
N SER A 128 7.57 12.90 19.29
CA SER A 128 8.57 13.96 19.48
C SER A 128 8.38 14.67 20.82
N ALA A 129 7.14 15.05 21.16
CA ALA A 129 6.82 15.68 22.44
C ALA A 129 7.17 14.77 23.63
N ILE A 130 6.83 13.48 23.55
CA ILE A 130 7.18 12.48 24.58
C ILE A 130 8.70 12.35 24.69
N LYS A 131 9.44 12.31 23.58
CA LYS A 131 10.91 12.25 23.59
C LYS A 131 11.52 13.47 24.27
N THR A 132 10.98 14.67 24.04
CA THR A 132 11.41 15.90 24.70
C THR A 132 11.13 15.87 26.19
N GLN A 133 9.93 15.45 26.60
CA GLN A 133 9.58 15.27 28.02
C GLN A 133 10.48 14.23 28.68
N TRP A 134 10.77 13.13 27.99
CA TRP A 134 11.65 12.06 28.46
C TRP A 134 13.10 12.53 28.64
N ASN A 135 13.63 13.32 27.70
CA ASN A 135 14.97 13.89 27.81
C ASN A 135 15.06 14.91 28.96
N ALA A 136 14.01 15.72 29.16
CA ALA A 136 13.91 16.63 30.29
C ALA A 136 13.95 15.88 31.63
N LEU A 137 13.22 14.76 31.75
CA LEU A 137 13.25 13.89 32.94
C LEU A 137 14.63 13.25 33.17
N ARG A 138 15.38 12.96 32.10
CA ARG A 138 16.75 12.41 32.21
C ARG A 138 17.83 13.48 32.40
N GLY A 139 17.48 14.76 32.50
CA GLY A 139 18.45 15.86 32.65
C GLY A 139 19.40 16.04 31.45
N LYS A 140 19.12 15.40 30.31
CA LYS A 140 19.86 15.62 29.06
C LYS A 140 19.27 16.85 28.38
N LYS A 141 19.85 18.02 28.64
CA LYS A 141 19.62 19.24 27.84
C LYS A 141 20.12 19.02 26.42
#